data_AF-A0A848WNS5-F1
#
_entry.id   AF-A0A848WNS5-F1
#
_cell.length_a   1.000
_cell.length_b   1.000
_cell.length_c   1.000
_cell.angle_alpha   90.00
_cell.angle_beta   90.00
_cell.angle_gamma   90.00
#
_symmetry.space_group_name_H-M   'P 1'
#
loop_
_entity.id
_entity.type
_entity.pdbx_description
1 polymer ?
#
loop_
_entity_poly.entity_id
_entity_poly.type
_entity_poly.pdbx_seq_one_letter_code
_entity_poly.pdbx_strand_id
1 'polypeptide(L)' 'MSQLRATHELHKRRLSRNLGVGLTLVGLVAVVFGLTVVKVTRGDPMERFDHVARPALEAAAEDSQ' A
#
# COMPACT_ATOMS: atom_id res chain seq x y z
N MET A 1 16.99 27.76 -33.95
CA MET A 1 15.91 26.91 -33.41
C MET A 1 16.15 25.47 -33.86
N SER A 2 17.08 24.75 -33.20
CA SER A 2 17.37 23.36 -33.59
C SER A 2 16.68 22.42 -32.62
N GLN A 3 15.76 21.64 -33.18
CA GLN A 3 14.98 20.59 -32.52
C GLN A 3 15.93 19.58 -31.84
N LEU A 4 15.93 19.54 -30.51
CA LEU A 4 16.61 18.53 -29.69
C LEU A 4 15.93 17.15 -29.83
N ARG A 5 15.85 16.59 -31.04
CA ARG A 5 15.41 15.21 -31.24
C ARG A 5 16.61 14.27 -31.22
N ALA A 6 17.19 14.11 -30.04
CA ALA A 6 18.16 13.05 -29.77
C ALA A 6 17.43 11.87 -29.10
N THR A 7 16.75 11.04 -29.89
CA THR A 7 16.53 9.63 -29.50
C THR A 7 17.88 8.90 -29.57
N HIS A 8 18.81 9.35 -28.73
CA HIS A 8 20.17 8.84 -28.63
C HIS A 8 20.26 7.72 -27.60
N GLU A 9 21.31 6.93 -27.72
CA GLU A 9 21.68 5.77 -26.89
C GLU A 9 21.47 5.99 -25.38
N LEU A 10 21.68 7.22 -24.90
CA LEU A 10 21.50 7.61 -23.51
C LEU A 10 20.07 7.34 -22.98
N HIS A 11 19.02 7.63 -23.77
CA HIS A 11 17.64 7.38 -23.36
C HIS A 11 17.36 5.88 -23.25
N LYS A 12 17.94 5.06 -24.13
CA LYS A 12 17.82 3.59 -24.09
C LYS A 12 18.50 3.00 -22.85
N ARG A 13 19.66 3.53 -22.47
CA ARG A 13 20.42 3.10 -21.28
C ARG A 13 19.79 3.57 -19.97
N ARG A 14 19.10 4.73 -19.97
CA ARG A 14 18.30 5.18 -18.82
C ARG A 14 17.01 4.38 -18.69
N LEU A 15 16.33 4.10 -19.80
CA LEU A 15 15.12 3.28 -19.82
C LEU A 15 15.39 1.88 -19.26
N SER A 16 16.46 1.21 -19.70
CA SER A 16 16.80 -0.13 -19.21
C SER A 16 17.10 -0.15 -17.70
N ARG A 17 17.79 0.87 -17.18
CA ARG A 17 18.06 1.01 -15.73
C ARG A 17 16.82 1.38 -14.92
N ASN A 18 15.96 2.24 -15.44
CA ASN A 18 14.75 2.68 -14.73
C ASN A 18 13.62 1.64 -14.76
N LEU A 19 13.67 0.67 -15.69
CA LEU A 19 12.65 -0.37 -15.79
C LEU A 19 12.52 -1.19 -14.51
N GLY A 20 13.64 -1.62 -13.92
CA GLY A 20 13.64 -2.36 -12.66
C GLY A 20 13.04 -1.54 -11.52
N VAL A 21 13.40 -0.26 -11.41
CA VAL A 21 12.85 0.65 -10.39
C VAL A 21 11.35 0.85 -10.60
N GLY A 22 10.91 1.01 -11.85
CA GLY A 22 9.49 1.13 -12.18
C GLY A 22 8.69 -0.11 -11.78
N LEU A 23 9.21 -1.30 -12.07
CA LEU A 23 8.58 -2.57 -11.65
C LEU A 23 8.51 -2.69 -10.12
N THR A 24 9.57 -2.32 -9.40
CA THR A 24 9.57 -2.34 -7.93
C THR A 24 8.54 -1.37 -7.34
N LEU A 25 8.46 -0.14 -7.88
CA LEU A 25 7.47 0.84 -7.43
C LEU A 25 6.04 0.35 -7.64
N VAL A 26 5.74 -0.19 -8.83
CA VAL A 26 4.41 -0.76 -9.12
C VAL A 26 4.11 -1.96 -8.21
N GLY A 27 5.08 -2.84 -7.98
CA GLY A 27 4.93 -3.97 -7.07
C GLY A 27 4.64 -3.54 -5.64
N LEU A 28 5.37 -2.56 -5.13
CA LEU A 28 5.14 -2.00 -3.79
C LEU A 28 3.73 -1.41 -3.66
N VAL A 29 3.31 -0.62 -4.64
CA VAL A 29 1.96 -0.04 -4.68
C VAL A 29 0.91 -1.14 -4.71
N ALA A 30 1.09 -2.18 -5.53
CA ALA A 30 0.15 -3.30 -5.62
C ALA A 30 0.00 -4.05 -4.29
N VAL A 31 1.10 -4.28 -3.56
CA VAL A 31 1.06 -4.94 -2.23
C VAL A 31 0.30 -4.09 -1.22
N VAL A 32 0.64 -2.82 -1.08
CA VAL A 32 -0.02 -1.91 -0.11
C VAL A 32 -1.50 -1.72 -0.46
N PHE A 33 -1.80 -1.52 -1.74
CA PHE A 33 -3.17 -1.36 -2.22
C PHE A 33 -3.99 -2.63 -2.02
N GLY A 34 -3.44 -3.80 -2.35
CA GLY A 34 -4.07 -5.09 -2.11
C GLY A 34 -4.39 -5.32 -0.63
N LEU A 35 -3.44 -5.04 0.26
CA LEU A 35 -3.67 -5.09 1.72
C LEU A 35 -4.76 -4.08 2.16
N THR A 36 -4.79 -2.90 1.55
CA THR A 36 -5.81 -1.88 1.85
C THR A 36 -7.20 -2.34 1.44
N VAL A 37 -7.36 -2.92 0.24
CA VAL A 37 -8.63 -3.49 -0.22
C VAL A 37 -9.10 -4.57 0.76
N VAL A 38 -8.21 -5.48 1.16
CA VAL A 38 -8.53 -6.52 2.15
C VAL A 38 -8.94 -5.91 3.49
N LYS A 39 -8.21 -4.91 3.99
CA LYS A 39 -8.50 -4.27 5.28
C LYS A 39 -9.85 -3.55 5.27
N VAL A 40 -10.15 -2.81 4.21
CA VAL A 40 -11.41 -2.07 4.07
C VAL A 40 -12.59 -3.02 3.88
N THR A 41 -12.42 -4.11 3.11
CA THR A 41 -13.50 -5.07 2.85
C THR A 41 -13.81 -5.98 4.03
N ARG A 42 -12.81 -6.42 4.81
CA ARG A 42 -13.04 -7.22 6.01
C ARG A 42 -13.66 -6.39 7.14
N GLY A 43 -13.38 -5.09 7.17
CA GLY A 43 -13.73 -4.23 8.28
C GLY A 43 -12.89 -4.56 9.52
N ASP A 44 -12.60 -3.54 10.32
CA ASP A 44 -11.99 -3.70 11.63
C ASP A 44 -12.98 -3.08 12.62
N PRO A 45 -13.40 -3.77 13.69
CA PRO A 45 -14.24 -3.17 14.71
C PRO A 45 -13.53 -1.96 15.32
N MET A 46 -13.98 -0.76 14.94
CA MET A 46 -13.46 0.48 15.50
C MET A 46 -14.30 0.86 16.71
N GLU A 47 -13.82 0.54 17.90
CA GLU A 47 -14.43 0.99 19.15
C GLU A 47 -13.97 2.41 19.51
N ARG A 48 -14.87 3.22 20.05
CA ARG A 48 -14.56 4.58 20.51
C ARG A 48 -14.04 4.52 21.96
N PHE A 49 -13.07 5.38 22.28
CA PHE A 49 -12.61 5.55 23.66
C PHE A 49 -13.53 6.52 24.42
N ASP A 50 -14.75 6.07 24.68
CA ASP A 50 -15.65 6.73 25.62
C ASP A 50 -15.71 5.93 26.94
N HIS A 51 -16.67 6.27 27.78
CA HIS A 51 -16.84 5.72 29.13
C HIS A 51 -17.91 4.63 29.19
N VAL A 52 -18.36 4.10 28.05
CA VAL A 52 -19.29 2.96 28.04
C VAL A 52 -18.54 1.63 28.01
N ALA A 53 -19.29 0.54 28.18
CA ALA A 53 -18.77 -0.82 28.09
C ALA A 53 -18.11 -1.06 26.72
N ARG A 54 -17.01 -1.81 26.72
CA ARG A 54 -16.23 -2.18 25.52
C ARG A 54 -16.39 -3.68 25.24
N PRO A 55 -17.28 -4.06 24.31
CA PRO A 55 -17.55 -5.46 24.01
C PRO A 55 -16.29 -6.27 23.68
N ALA A 56 -15.28 -5.67 23.02
CA ALA A 56 -14.03 -6.36 22.71
C ALA A 56 -13.22 -6.76 23.96
N LEU A 57 -13.30 -5.98 25.05
CA LEU A 57 -12.62 -6.31 26.31
C LEU A 57 -13.39 -7.37 27.11
N GLU A 58 -14.72 -7.33 27.05
CA GLU A 58 -15.59 -8.32 27.68
C GLU A 58 -15.42 -9.69 27.02
N ALA A 59 -15.46 -9.75 25.69
CA ALA A 59 -15.21 -10.98 24.94
C ALA A 59 -13.81 -11.57 25.21
N ALA A 60 -12.77 -10.73 25.29
CA ALA A 60 -11.42 -11.18 25.64
C ALA A 60 -11.30 -11.68 27.10
N ALA A 61 -12.10 -11.13 28.01
CA ALA A 61 -12.16 -11.58 29.40
C ALA A 61 -12.90 -12.92 29.54
N GLU A 62 -13.96 -13.14 28.75
CA GLU A 62 -14.67 -14.43 28.67
C GLU A 62 -13.80 -15.54 28.10
N ASP A 63 -13.03 -15.28 27.04
CA ASP A 63 -12.08 -16.24 26.46
C ASP A 63 -10.92 -16.61 27.41
N SER A 64 -10.68 -15.79 28.43
CA SER A 64 -9.62 -15.98 29.43
C SER A 64 -10.10 -16.67 30.72
N GLN A 65 -11.39 -16.99 30.83
CA GLN A 65 -12.01 -17.69 31.97
C GLN A 65 -12.17 -19.19 31.70
#